data_AF-A0AAW2MN80-F1
#
_entry.id   AF-A0AAW2MN80-F1
#
_cell.length_a   1.000
_cell.length_b   1.000
_cell.length_c   1.000
_cell.angle_alpha   90.00
_cell.angle_beta   90.00
_cell.angle_gamma   90.00
#
_symmetry.space_group_name_H-M   'P 1'
#
loop_
_entity.id
_entity.type
_entity.pdbx_description
1 polymer ?
#
loop_
_entity_poly.entity_id
_entity_poly.type
_entity_poly.pdbx_seq_one_letter_code
_entity_poly.pdbx_strand_id
1 'polypeptide(L)'
;MEAYTGTSDKHPKYWLVFSASVPPLGWNTYFISKESQKGNITHGFMSTMDLPKKETIEIGPGNLKLSFSSSSGQLKRMFNSKTGIDIPVQQSYLWYASSQGDADPQASGAYIFRPNGSPPSVVSRSVPLKIVRGPLVDEVHQQFSSWIYQIIRVYRDKDHAEVEFTVGISCVLPVRLLIGPIPTDDSIGKEVITRFTANMVTDKVFYTDSNARDFLKRVRDYRADWPLTVTQPVAGNYYPINLGIYIEDNKSEFSVLVDGATGGSSINDGEIELMLHRRMIYDDSRGVGEALDEFVCVNNTCEGLTVRGYISINEPGAGARWRRTTGQEIYSPLLLAFSHEDSRTWKSSHLTRATTMEANYSLPFNVALITLQELVDGSVLVRLAHLYEAGEDPDYSKLAKVELKKMFGGKTIKTLKETSLSANQDKSEMTRKAWKVDKGETNSEPAPIRGRPVDFSSLIVELGPMEIRTFIITF
;
A
#
# COMPACT_ATOMS: atom_id res chain seq x y z
N MET A 1 13.05 -27.08 -19.47
CA MET A 1 11.81 -26.33 -19.20
C MET A 1 12.07 -24.91 -19.66
N GLU A 2 11.62 -24.56 -20.86
CA GLU A 2 11.56 -23.16 -21.27
C GLU A 2 10.32 -22.56 -20.61
N ALA A 3 10.49 -21.51 -19.80
CA ALA A 3 9.35 -20.78 -19.27
C ALA A 3 8.60 -20.14 -20.45
N TYR A 4 7.30 -20.39 -20.55
CA TYR A 4 6.46 -19.73 -21.55
C TYR A 4 6.51 -18.22 -21.31
N THR A 5 7.13 -17.48 -22.23
CA THR A 5 7.34 -16.02 -22.11
C THR A 5 6.13 -15.18 -22.51
N GLY A 6 5.00 -15.82 -22.86
CA GLY A 6 3.72 -15.12 -23.04
C GLY A 6 3.71 -14.07 -24.15
N THR A 7 4.57 -14.14 -25.16
CA THR A 7 4.57 -13.17 -26.26
C THR A 7 3.34 -13.36 -27.14
N SER A 8 2.36 -12.48 -26.97
CA SER A 8 1.26 -12.27 -27.90
C SER A 8 1.23 -10.80 -28.31
N ASP A 9 1.37 -10.53 -29.61
CA ASP A 9 1.26 -9.17 -30.19
C ASP A 9 -0.17 -8.61 -30.16
N LYS A 10 -1.10 -9.30 -29.48
CA LYS A 10 -2.52 -8.93 -29.41
C LYS A 10 -2.84 -8.47 -28.00
N HIS A 11 -3.29 -7.22 -27.88
CA HIS A 11 -3.82 -6.71 -26.63
C HIS A 11 -4.93 -7.64 -26.09
N PRO A 12 -4.92 -7.95 -24.78
CA PRO A 12 -5.96 -8.76 -24.17
C PRO A 12 -7.32 -8.10 -24.36
N LYS A 13 -8.29 -8.85 -24.90
CA LYS A 13 -9.65 -8.35 -25.12
C LYS A 13 -10.50 -8.35 -23.86
N TYR A 14 -10.13 -9.18 -22.88
CA TYR A 14 -10.88 -9.43 -21.67
C TYR A 14 -9.92 -9.66 -20.51
N TRP A 15 -10.36 -9.30 -19.30
CA TRP A 15 -9.73 -9.68 -18.04
C TRP A 15 -10.61 -10.73 -17.36
N LEU A 16 -10.02 -11.86 -16.97
CA LEU A 16 -10.69 -12.88 -16.18
C LEU A 16 -10.37 -12.64 -14.70
N VAL A 17 -11.41 -12.44 -13.89
CA VAL A 17 -11.29 -12.22 -12.44
C VAL A 17 -11.97 -13.37 -11.72
N PHE A 18 -11.28 -13.99 -10.77
CA PHE A 18 -11.83 -15.03 -9.88
C PHE A 18 -11.15 -14.96 -8.52
N SER A 19 -11.86 -15.42 -7.47
CA SER A 19 -11.30 -15.48 -6.12
C SER A 19 -10.40 -16.70 -5.96
N ALA A 20 -9.18 -16.49 -5.47
CA ALA A 20 -8.23 -17.53 -5.13
C ALA A 20 -8.13 -17.70 -3.61
N SER A 21 -8.08 -18.95 -3.14
CA SER A 21 -7.88 -19.32 -1.75
C SER A 21 -6.61 -20.15 -1.65
N VAL A 22 -5.61 -19.64 -0.93
CA VAL A 22 -4.28 -20.24 -0.81
C VAL A 22 -3.99 -20.51 0.66
N PRO A 23 -3.48 -21.71 1.03
CA PRO A 23 -3.06 -21.96 2.41
C PRO A 23 -1.82 -21.13 2.78
N PRO A 24 -1.60 -20.79 4.06
CA PRO A 24 -0.40 -20.08 4.51
C PRO A 24 0.89 -20.81 4.07
N LEU A 25 1.90 -20.07 3.61
CA LEU A 25 3.18 -20.62 3.12
C LEU A 25 3.02 -21.85 2.21
N GLY A 26 2.10 -21.75 1.25
CA GLY A 26 1.70 -22.82 0.38
C GLY A 26 1.20 -22.33 -0.99
N TRP A 27 0.60 -23.24 -1.75
CA TRP A 27 0.09 -22.95 -3.09
C TRP A 27 -1.26 -23.65 -3.33
N ASN A 28 -1.97 -23.15 -4.34
CA ASN A 28 -3.17 -23.76 -4.89
C ASN A 28 -3.19 -23.60 -6.42
N THR A 29 -3.61 -24.63 -7.15
CA THR A 29 -3.59 -24.68 -8.61
C THR A 29 -5.00 -24.57 -9.19
N TYR A 30 -5.18 -23.63 -10.11
CA TYR A 30 -6.42 -23.41 -10.85
C TYR A 30 -6.23 -23.75 -12.33
N PHE A 31 -7.25 -24.35 -12.95
CA PHE A 31 -7.21 -24.73 -14.37
C PHE A 31 -8.23 -23.89 -15.15
N ILE A 32 -7.75 -23.20 -16.18
CA ILE A 32 -8.57 -22.37 -17.07
C ILE A 32 -8.61 -23.07 -18.42
N SER A 33 -9.81 -23.39 -18.91
CA SER A 33 -10.01 -24.03 -20.21
C SER A 33 -11.09 -23.32 -21.02
N LYS A 34 -11.02 -23.44 -22.35
CA LYS A 34 -12.14 -23.07 -23.22
C LYS A 34 -13.22 -24.13 -23.08
N GLU A 35 -14.47 -23.69 -22.96
CA GLU A 35 -15.61 -24.60 -22.78
C GLU A 35 -15.72 -25.59 -23.95
N SER A 36 -15.82 -26.88 -23.65
CA SER A 36 -16.15 -27.94 -24.60
C SER A 36 -17.62 -28.34 -24.42
N GLN A 37 -18.50 -27.69 -25.19
CA GLN A 37 -19.94 -27.96 -25.40
C GLN A 37 -20.93 -27.74 -24.23
N LYS A 38 -22.02 -27.01 -24.57
CA LYS A 38 -23.32 -26.83 -23.88
C LYS A 38 -23.46 -27.51 -22.51
N GLY A 39 -22.80 -26.96 -21.50
CA GLY A 39 -23.15 -27.16 -20.10
C GLY A 39 -23.88 -25.93 -19.58
N ASN A 40 -24.84 -26.08 -18.67
CA ASN A 40 -25.46 -24.93 -18.02
C ASN A 40 -24.38 -24.10 -17.33
N ILE A 41 -24.23 -22.85 -17.77
CA ILE A 41 -23.49 -21.80 -17.06
C ILE A 41 -24.00 -21.82 -15.62
N THR A 42 -23.17 -22.24 -14.68
CA THR A 42 -23.54 -22.02 -13.28
C THR A 42 -23.25 -20.57 -12.90
N HIS A 43 -22.11 -19.94 -13.21
CA HIS A 43 -21.87 -18.54 -12.80
C HIS A 43 -20.86 -17.72 -13.66
N GLY A 44 -20.97 -17.75 -14.99
CA GLY A 44 -20.21 -16.83 -15.86
C GLY A 44 -20.97 -15.51 -16.06
N PHE A 45 -20.58 -14.46 -15.34
CA PHE A 45 -21.16 -13.13 -15.54
C PHE A 45 -20.24 -12.26 -16.38
N MET A 46 -20.76 -11.75 -17.50
CA MET A 46 -20.11 -10.67 -18.24
C MET A 46 -20.39 -9.35 -17.51
N SER A 47 -19.35 -8.54 -17.33
CA SER A 47 -19.50 -7.21 -16.77
C SER A 47 -20.38 -6.33 -17.66
N THR A 48 -21.27 -5.56 -17.07
CA THR A 48 -22.10 -4.61 -17.83
C THR A 48 -21.47 -3.22 -17.78
N MET A 49 -21.46 -2.53 -18.93
CA MET A 49 -21.20 -1.09 -18.97
C MET A 49 -22.49 -0.36 -18.63
N ASP A 50 -22.46 0.49 -17.63
CA ASP A 50 -23.61 1.34 -17.28
C ASP A 50 -23.37 2.79 -17.71
N LEU A 51 -24.42 3.43 -18.19
CA LEU A 51 -24.45 4.85 -18.50
C LEU A 51 -25.03 5.60 -17.29
N PRO A 52 -24.45 6.72 -16.86
CA PRO A 52 -24.98 7.48 -15.71
C PRO A 52 -26.44 7.92 -15.94
N LYS A 53 -27.39 7.33 -15.21
CA LYS A 53 -28.83 7.70 -15.26
C LYS A 53 -29.33 8.46 -14.02
N LYS A 54 -28.53 8.52 -12.96
CA LYS A 54 -28.86 9.17 -11.67
C LYS A 54 -27.92 10.34 -11.40
N GLU A 55 -28.35 11.28 -10.54
CA GLU A 55 -27.50 12.40 -10.07
C GLU A 55 -26.26 11.95 -9.28
N THR A 56 -26.34 10.77 -8.65
CA THR A 56 -25.22 10.14 -7.95
C THR A 56 -25.09 8.70 -8.39
N ILE A 57 -23.87 8.27 -8.69
CA ILE A 57 -23.54 6.92 -9.12
C ILE A 57 -22.90 6.20 -7.94
N GLU A 58 -23.49 5.08 -7.53
CA GLU A 58 -22.92 4.23 -6.49
C GLU A 58 -22.30 2.96 -7.11
N ILE A 59 -21.17 2.55 -6.56
CA ILE A 59 -20.49 1.28 -6.85
C ILE A 59 -20.04 0.59 -5.56
N GLY A 60 -19.75 -0.70 -5.67
CA GLY A 60 -19.27 -1.53 -4.57
C GLY A 60 -20.18 -2.75 -4.42
N PRO A 61 -19.73 -3.95 -4.82
CA PRO A 61 -20.55 -5.15 -4.71
C PRO A 61 -20.64 -5.69 -3.25
N GLY A 62 -19.80 -5.19 -2.35
CA GLY A 62 -19.69 -5.59 -0.93
C GLY A 62 -20.29 -4.59 0.06
N ASN A 63 -19.70 -4.55 1.28
CA ASN A 63 -20.10 -3.64 2.35
C ASN A 63 -19.66 -2.19 2.10
N LEU A 64 -18.49 -2.00 1.50
CA LEU A 64 -17.99 -0.68 1.13
C LEU A 64 -18.70 -0.20 -0.13
N LYS A 65 -19.25 1.02 -0.05
CA LYS A 65 -19.91 1.74 -1.14
C LYS A 65 -19.18 3.04 -1.41
N LEU A 66 -18.91 3.32 -2.68
CA LEU A 66 -18.37 4.60 -3.14
C LEU A 66 -19.43 5.31 -3.97
N SER A 67 -19.64 6.60 -3.70
CA SER A 67 -20.57 7.43 -4.46
C SER A 67 -19.83 8.50 -5.25
N PHE A 68 -20.18 8.64 -6.54
CA PHE A 68 -19.59 9.58 -7.48
C PHE A 68 -20.64 10.60 -7.94
N SER A 69 -20.20 11.85 -8.12
CA SER A 69 -21.02 12.91 -8.70
C SER A 69 -21.22 12.67 -10.20
N SER A 70 -22.45 12.68 -10.70
CA SER A 70 -22.69 12.54 -12.14
C SER A 70 -22.27 13.78 -12.95
N SER A 71 -22.20 14.95 -12.32
CA SER A 71 -21.83 16.22 -12.97
C SER A 71 -20.31 16.41 -13.08
N SER A 72 -19.56 16.09 -12.02
CA SER A 72 -18.09 16.21 -12.01
C SER A 72 -17.37 14.91 -12.33
N GLY A 73 -18.05 13.76 -12.16
CA GLY A 73 -17.41 12.44 -12.25
C GLY A 73 -16.49 12.10 -11.09
N GLN A 74 -16.34 12.97 -10.07
CA GLN A 74 -15.42 12.76 -8.97
C GLN A 74 -16.06 11.98 -7.80
N LEU A 75 -15.21 11.34 -6.98
CA LEU A 75 -15.64 10.71 -5.73
C LEU A 75 -16.27 11.79 -4.83
N LYS A 76 -17.37 11.44 -4.16
CA LYS A 76 -18.12 12.35 -3.28
C LYS A 76 -18.28 11.80 -1.86
N ARG A 77 -18.30 10.48 -1.70
CA ARG A 77 -18.61 9.81 -0.43
C ARG A 77 -18.09 8.38 -0.41
N MET A 78 -17.64 7.95 0.75
CA MET A 78 -17.38 6.56 1.10
C MET A 78 -18.31 6.17 2.25
N PHE A 79 -18.96 5.02 2.14
CA PHE A 79 -19.87 4.50 3.14
C PHE A 79 -19.64 3.01 3.35
N ASN A 80 -19.51 2.57 4.59
CA ASN A 80 -19.44 1.15 4.93
C ASN A 80 -20.75 0.71 5.57
N SER A 81 -21.53 -0.12 4.88
CA SER A 81 -22.84 -0.55 5.35
C SER A 81 -22.79 -1.48 6.57
N LYS A 82 -21.65 -2.10 6.87
CA LYS A 82 -21.47 -3.02 8.00
C LYS A 82 -21.17 -2.26 9.30
N THR A 83 -20.32 -1.25 9.23
CA THR A 83 -19.93 -0.43 10.41
C THR A 83 -20.79 0.82 10.56
N GLY A 84 -21.45 1.26 9.48
CA GLY A 84 -22.23 2.50 9.46
C GLY A 84 -21.38 3.76 9.29
N ILE A 85 -20.05 3.63 9.13
CA ILE A 85 -19.16 4.77 8.89
C ILE A 85 -19.47 5.39 7.53
N ASP A 86 -19.65 6.71 7.54
CA ASP A 86 -20.07 7.51 6.41
C ASP A 86 -19.24 8.79 6.35
N ILE A 87 -18.38 8.91 5.34
CA ILE A 87 -17.50 10.05 5.17
C ILE A 87 -17.75 10.70 3.81
N PRO A 88 -18.21 11.96 3.78
CA PRO A 88 -18.11 12.80 2.58
C PRO A 88 -16.64 13.04 2.28
N VAL A 89 -16.15 12.47 1.18
CA VAL A 89 -14.75 12.57 0.75
C VAL A 89 -14.69 12.83 -0.74
N GLN A 90 -13.93 13.85 -1.11
CA GLN A 90 -13.69 14.24 -2.49
C GLN A 90 -12.26 13.89 -2.87
N GLN A 91 -12.06 13.29 -4.03
CA GLN A 91 -10.72 13.02 -4.58
C GLN A 91 -10.48 13.89 -5.81
N SER A 92 -9.33 14.54 -5.87
CA SER A 92 -8.91 15.40 -6.98
C SER A 92 -7.43 15.25 -7.27
N TYR A 93 -7.05 15.49 -8.53
CA TYR A 93 -5.66 15.67 -8.91
C TYR A 93 -5.31 17.15 -8.99
N LEU A 94 -4.17 17.49 -8.41
CA LEU A 94 -3.58 18.82 -8.49
C LEU A 94 -2.08 18.70 -8.77
N TRP A 95 -1.42 19.82 -9.03
CA TRP A 95 0.03 19.87 -9.07
C TRP A 95 0.55 21.16 -8.47
N TYR A 96 1.66 21.06 -7.75
CA TYR A 96 2.45 22.21 -7.34
C TYR A 96 3.39 22.62 -8.48
N ALA A 97 3.45 23.93 -8.76
CA ALA A 97 4.45 24.48 -9.65
C ALA A 97 5.81 24.50 -8.93
N SER A 98 6.82 23.89 -9.53
CA SER A 98 8.17 23.86 -8.99
C SER A 98 8.80 25.25 -9.04
N SER A 99 9.39 25.70 -7.93
CA SER A 99 10.16 26.94 -7.90
C SER A 99 11.46 26.79 -8.70
N GLN A 100 11.81 27.83 -9.45
CA GLN A 100 13.08 27.94 -10.20
C GLN A 100 14.14 28.74 -9.42
N GLY A 101 13.84 29.13 -8.17
CA GLY A 101 14.57 30.15 -7.43
C GLY A 101 13.97 31.55 -7.64
N ASP A 102 14.20 32.42 -6.68
CA ASP A 102 13.79 33.83 -6.67
C ASP A 102 14.89 34.68 -6.00
N ALA A 103 14.56 35.47 -4.97
CA ALA A 103 15.58 36.09 -4.12
C ALA A 103 16.44 35.05 -3.39
N ASP A 104 15.85 33.89 -3.06
CA ASP A 104 16.57 32.68 -2.69
C ASP A 104 16.76 31.83 -3.95
N PRO A 105 18.01 31.56 -4.39
CA PRO A 105 18.28 30.82 -5.62
C PRO A 105 17.86 29.35 -5.58
N GLN A 106 17.40 28.82 -4.43
CA GLN A 106 17.05 27.41 -4.29
C GLN A 106 15.92 26.97 -5.24
N ALA A 107 16.21 26.15 -6.26
CA ALA A 107 15.16 25.50 -7.06
C ALA A 107 14.54 24.28 -6.34
N SER A 108 13.38 23.83 -6.81
CA SER A 108 12.90 22.45 -6.54
C SER A 108 13.72 21.48 -7.41
N GLY A 109 14.02 20.30 -6.89
CA GLY A 109 14.82 19.28 -7.60
C GLY A 109 14.69 17.89 -6.99
N ALA A 110 15.63 17.00 -7.33
CA ALA A 110 15.58 15.59 -6.93
C ALA A 110 15.47 15.39 -5.41
N TYR A 111 16.12 16.24 -4.63
CA TYR A 111 16.16 16.18 -3.16
C TYR A 111 15.16 17.15 -2.53
N ILE A 112 15.02 18.35 -3.09
CA ILE A 112 14.28 19.45 -2.48
C ILE A 112 12.92 19.60 -3.15
N PHE A 113 11.88 19.56 -2.32
CA PHE A 113 10.56 20.04 -2.71
C PHE A 113 10.42 21.52 -2.31
N ARG A 114 10.43 22.41 -3.29
CA ARG A 114 10.13 23.84 -3.11
C ARG A 114 9.02 24.26 -4.08
N PRO A 115 7.75 24.25 -3.66
CA PRO A 115 6.69 24.82 -4.47
C PRO A 115 6.89 26.34 -4.61
N ASN A 116 6.46 26.93 -5.73
CA ASN A 116 6.63 28.36 -6.02
C ASN A 116 5.77 29.31 -5.15
N GLY A 117 5.03 28.77 -4.16
CA GLY A 117 4.16 29.53 -3.25
C GLY A 117 2.74 29.79 -3.77
N SER A 118 2.46 29.56 -5.05
CA SER A 118 1.09 29.64 -5.58
C SER A 118 0.23 28.45 -5.12
N PRO A 119 -1.10 28.61 -4.99
CA PRO A 119 -1.99 27.49 -4.75
C PRO A 119 -1.84 26.41 -5.84
N PRO A 120 -1.90 25.11 -5.50
CA PRO A 120 -1.74 24.05 -6.48
C PRO A 120 -2.86 24.10 -7.53
N SER A 121 -2.47 23.87 -8.78
CA SER A 121 -3.39 23.93 -9.91
C SER A 121 -4.19 22.64 -10.03
N VAL A 122 -5.51 22.77 -10.14
CA VAL A 122 -6.41 21.63 -10.35
C VAL A 122 -6.26 21.10 -11.78
N VAL A 123 -6.06 19.79 -11.92
CA VAL A 123 -5.91 19.14 -13.24
C VAL A 123 -7.22 19.15 -14.01
N SER A 124 -8.30 18.71 -13.38
CA SER A 124 -9.65 18.78 -13.94
C SER A 124 -10.70 18.78 -12.84
N ARG A 125 -11.81 19.49 -13.11
CA ARG A 125 -12.99 19.58 -12.24
C ARG A 125 -14.17 18.74 -12.75
N SER A 126 -14.07 18.23 -13.99
CA SER A 126 -15.10 17.39 -14.61
C SER A 126 -14.43 16.28 -15.40
N VAL A 127 -14.77 15.05 -15.07
CA VAL A 127 -14.06 13.85 -15.49
C VAL A 127 -15.07 12.87 -16.07
N PRO A 128 -14.91 12.41 -17.32
CA PRO A 128 -15.74 11.36 -17.88
C PRO A 128 -15.64 10.08 -17.06
N LEU A 129 -16.78 9.46 -16.76
CA LEU A 129 -16.86 8.19 -16.06
C LEU A 129 -17.18 7.06 -17.03
N LYS A 130 -16.43 5.97 -16.92
CA LYS A 130 -16.82 4.66 -17.46
C LYS A 130 -16.88 3.68 -16.30
N ILE A 131 -18.05 3.04 -16.15
CA ILE A 131 -18.33 2.12 -15.04
C ILE A 131 -18.41 0.71 -15.59
N VAL A 132 -17.73 -0.21 -14.92
CA VAL A 132 -17.79 -1.63 -15.21
C VAL A 132 -18.32 -2.30 -13.95
N ARG A 133 -19.51 -2.91 -14.03
CA ARG A 133 -20.08 -3.64 -12.89
C ARG A 133 -19.97 -5.14 -13.08
N GLY A 134 -19.53 -5.83 -12.04
CA GLY A 134 -19.33 -7.27 -12.03
C GLY A 134 -19.72 -7.89 -10.70
N PRO A 135 -19.85 -9.23 -10.64
CA PRO A 135 -20.17 -9.89 -9.38
C PRO A 135 -19.03 -9.75 -8.36
N LEU A 136 -17.77 -9.76 -8.79
CA LEU A 136 -16.60 -9.77 -7.90
C LEU A 136 -16.01 -8.39 -7.66
N VAL A 137 -16.09 -7.51 -8.66
CA VAL A 137 -15.48 -6.19 -8.65
C VAL A 137 -16.35 -5.22 -9.45
N ASP A 138 -16.50 -4.02 -8.91
CA ASP A 138 -16.94 -2.85 -9.68
C ASP A 138 -15.73 -1.95 -9.92
N GLU A 139 -15.61 -1.42 -11.14
CA GLU A 139 -14.55 -0.50 -11.54
C GLU A 139 -15.12 0.84 -12.03
N VAL A 140 -14.45 1.91 -11.67
CA VAL A 140 -14.70 3.27 -12.17
C VAL A 140 -13.43 3.77 -12.83
N HIS A 141 -13.52 4.01 -14.14
CA HIS A 141 -12.44 4.54 -14.95
C HIS A 141 -12.64 6.05 -15.13
N GLN A 142 -11.58 6.81 -14.85
CA GLN A 142 -11.56 8.26 -14.83
C GLN A 142 -10.37 8.80 -15.62
N GLN A 143 -10.64 9.60 -16.65
CA GLN A 143 -9.60 10.30 -17.41
C GLN A 143 -9.58 11.78 -17.03
N PHE A 144 -8.69 12.16 -16.12
CA PHE A 144 -8.61 13.54 -15.60
C PHE A 144 -7.97 14.50 -16.59
N SER A 145 -6.96 14.04 -17.32
CA SER A 145 -6.33 14.79 -18.39
C SER A 145 -5.82 13.82 -19.45
N SER A 146 -5.09 14.38 -20.41
CA SER A 146 -4.44 13.58 -21.43
C SER A 146 -3.29 12.72 -20.82
N TRP A 147 -2.73 13.11 -19.67
CA TRP A 147 -1.55 12.50 -19.01
C TRP A 147 -1.83 11.98 -17.59
N ILE A 148 -3.09 12.01 -17.13
CA ILE A 148 -3.55 11.44 -15.85
C ILE A 148 -4.79 10.61 -16.07
N TYR A 149 -4.68 9.34 -15.67
CA TYR A 149 -5.76 8.36 -15.69
C TYR A 149 -5.84 7.65 -14.33
N GLN A 150 -7.04 7.21 -13.97
CA GLN A 150 -7.27 6.49 -12.72
C GLN A 150 -8.30 5.38 -12.92
N ILE A 151 -8.07 4.26 -12.24
CA ILE A 151 -9.07 3.21 -12.05
C ILE A 151 -9.30 3.03 -10.56
N ILE A 152 -10.55 3.17 -10.13
CA ILE A 152 -10.98 2.83 -8.78
C ILE A 152 -11.67 1.47 -8.83
N ARG A 153 -11.21 0.52 -8.01
CA ARG A 153 -11.78 -0.83 -7.91
C ARG A 153 -12.32 -1.08 -6.52
N VAL A 154 -13.53 -1.64 -6.45
CA VAL A 154 -14.13 -2.09 -5.20
C VAL A 154 -14.46 -3.56 -5.34
N TYR A 155 -13.70 -4.40 -4.63
CA TYR A 155 -13.92 -5.85 -4.60
C TYR A 155 -15.00 -6.22 -3.57
N ARG A 156 -15.78 -7.26 -3.85
CA ARG A 156 -16.92 -7.68 -3.02
C ARG A 156 -16.53 -7.97 -1.57
N ASP A 157 -15.41 -8.65 -1.37
CA ASP A 157 -15.00 -9.16 -0.06
C ASP A 157 -13.85 -8.32 0.56
N LYS A 158 -13.66 -7.08 0.09
CA LYS A 158 -12.65 -6.15 0.62
C LYS A 158 -13.32 -4.94 1.26
N ASP A 159 -12.85 -4.54 2.44
CA ASP A 159 -13.31 -3.36 3.19
C ASP A 159 -12.52 -2.08 2.82
N HIS A 160 -11.99 -2.03 1.60
CA HIS A 160 -11.26 -0.88 1.05
C HIS A 160 -11.48 -0.78 -0.46
N ALA A 161 -11.19 0.40 -1.02
CA ALA A 161 -11.12 0.60 -2.46
C ALA A 161 -9.65 0.67 -2.88
N GLU A 162 -9.34 0.05 -4.02
CA GLU A 162 -8.04 0.19 -4.67
C GLU A 162 -8.11 1.33 -5.67
N VAL A 163 -7.13 2.22 -5.67
CA VAL A 163 -7.02 3.35 -6.57
C VAL A 163 -5.70 3.23 -7.32
N GLU A 164 -5.78 2.82 -8.58
CA GLU A 164 -4.63 2.77 -9.48
C GLU A 164 -4.47 4.15 -10.11
N PHE A 165 -3.43 4.86 -9.69
CA PHE A 165 -3.04 6.15 -10.22
C PHE A 165 -2.05 5.94 -11.37
N THR A 166 -2.34 6.55 -12.50
CA THR A 166 -1.51 6.43 -13.69
C THR A 166 -1.15 7.84 -14.16
N VAL A 167 0.09 8.25 -13.90
CA VAL A 167 0.60 9.62 -14.14
C VAL A 167 1.75 9.58 -15.14
N GLY A 168 1.65 10.40 -16.19
CA GLY A 168 2.65 10.43 -17.26
C GLY A 168 2.47 9.32 -18.31
N ILE A 169 1.39 8.53 -18.21
CA ILE A 169 0.99 7.55 -19.23
C ILE A 169 0.05 8.18 -20.25
N SER A 170 0.24 7.74 -21.50
CA SER A 170 -0.81 7.64 -22.52
C SER A 170 -1.15 6.18 -22.73
N CYS A 171 -2.33 5.69 -22.31
CA CYS A 171 -2.90 4.46 -22.89
C CYS A 171 -4.38 4.17 -22.58
N VAL A 172 -4.98 3.47 -23.57
CA VAL A 172 -6.20 2.62 -23.60
C VAL A 172 -7.55 3.23 -24.03
N LEU A 173 -7.65 3.58 -25.32
CA LEU A 173 -8.81 3.38 -26.20
C LEU A 173 -8.27 3.24 -27.65
N PRO A 174 -8.98 2.66 -28.63
CA PRO A 174 -8.43 2.24 -29.93
C PRO A 174 -8.15 3.39 -30.90
N VAL A 175 -7.75 4.56 -30.39
CA VAL A 175 -7.48 5.76 -31.19
C VAL A 175 -6.02 6.15 -30.96
N ARG A 176 -5.23 6.07 -32.04
CA ARG A 176 -3.83 6.51 -32.13
C ARG A 176 -3.72 8.03 -31.89
N LEU A 177 -3.72 8.47 -30.64
CA LEU A 177 -3.29 9.81 -30.27
C LEU A 177 -2.23 9.66 -29.19
N LEU A 178 -0.99 9.98 -29.55
CA LEU A 178 0.16 10.02 -28.66
C LEU A 178 -0.05 11.18 -27.68
N ILE A 179 -0.05 10.90 -26.38
CA ILE A 179 -0.07 11.93 -25.35
C ILE A 179 1.15 11.75 -24.44
N GLY A 180 1.83 12.85 -24.18
CA GLY A 180 3.15 12.87 -23.56
C GLY A 180 3.20 12.64 -22.04
N PRO A 181 4.41 12.56 -21.48
CA PRO A 181 4.69 12.61 -20.04
C PRO A 181 4.14 13.90 -19.40
N ILE A 182 4.33 14.09 -18.09
CA ILE A 182 3.98 15.34 -17.39
C ILE A 182 4.48 16.53 -18.23
N PRO A 183 3.60 17.42 -18.72
CA PRO A 183 4.00 18.42 -19.70
C PRO A 183 4.86 19.50 -19.04
N THR A 184 5.96 19.85 -19.67
CA THR A 184 6.90 20.90 -19.23
C THR A 184 7.22 21.92 -20.33
N ASP A 185 6.53 21.85 -21.48
CA ASP A 185 6.70 22.75 -22.63
C ASP A 185 6.37 24.22 -22.30
N ASP A 186 5.57 24.42 -21.25
CA ASP A 186 5.27 25.73 -20.66
C ASP A 186 6.40 26.26 -19.75
N SER A 187 7.54 25.57 -19.70
CA SER A 187 8.70 25.88 -18.85
C SER A 187 8.36 25.89 -17.35
N ILE A 188 7.37 25.09 -16.93
CA ILE A 188 6.97 24.95 -15.52
C ILE A 188 7.11 23.49 -15.10
N GLY A 189 7.99 23.22 -14.13
CA GLY A 189 8.05 21.93 -13.44
C GLY A 189 6.77 21.67 -12.65
N LYS A 190 6.28 20.42 -12.68
CA LYS A 190 5.00 20.03 -12.07
C LYS A 190 5.21 18.85 -11.13
N GLU A 191 4.75 19.03 -9.91
CA GLU A 191 4.81 18.03 -8.84
C GLU A 191 3.38 17.61 -8.52
N VAL A 192 3.00 16.45 -9.07
CA VAL A 192 1.62 15.98 -9.19
C VAL A 192 1.19 15.29 -7.92
N ILE A 193 0.02 15.69 -7.41
CA ILE A 193 -0.59 15.13 -6.21
C ILE A 193 -1.98 14.57 -6.49
N THR A 194 -2.33 13.52 -5.75
CA THR A 194 -3.73 13.18 -5.48
C THR A 194 -4.08 13.72 -4.09
N ARG A 195 -5.22 14.39 -3.97
CA ARG A 195 -5.73 14.93 -2.72
C ARG A 195 -7.11 14.36 -2.42
N PHE A 196 -7.25 13.85 -1.21
CA PHE A 196 -8.51 13.46 -0.60
C PHE A 196 -8.91 14.53 0.40
N THR A 197 -10.05 15.17 0.21
CA THR A 197 -10.61 16.17 1.11
C THR A 197 -11.87 15.59 1.74
N ALA A 198 -11.78 15.20 3.00
CA ALA A 198 -12.86 14.69 3.83
C ALA A 198 -13.37 15.78 4.79
N ASN A 199 -14.65 15.73 5.14
CA ASN A 199 -15.22 16.63 6.14
C ASN A 199 -14.93 16.13 7.57
N MET A 200 -13.66 16.08 7.94
CA MET A 200 -13.17 15.60 9.25
C MET A 200 -12.50 16.74 10.01
N VAL A 201 -12.65 16.75 11.34
CA VAL A 201 -12.00 17.73 12.21
C VAL A 201 -10.76 17.08 12.82
N THR A 202 -9.62 17.25 12.16
CA THR A 202 -8.38 16.53 12.48
C THR A 202 -7.39 17.37 13.30
N ASP A 203 -7.72 18.63 13.61
CA ASP A 203 -6.96 19.52 14.50
C ASP A 203 -5.45 19.58 14.20
N LYS A 204 -5.08 19.71 12.91
CA LYS A 204 -3.70 19.72 12.40
C LYS A 204 -2.93 18.42 12.56
N VAL A 205 -3.56 17.35 13.07
CA VAL A 205 -2.94 16.07 13.35
C VAL A 205 -3.16 15.10 12.19
N PHE A 206 -2.10 14.39 11.85
CA PHE A 206 -2.11 13.25 10.94
C PHE A 206 -0.99 12.29 11.31
N TYR A 207 -1.00 11.08 10.79
CA TYR A 207 -0.05 10.04 11.16
C TYR A 207 0.59 9.45 9.92
N THR A 208 1.92 9.28 9.95
CA THR A 208 2.67 8.63 8.87
C THR A 208 3.59 7.57 9.44
N ASP A 209 3.80 6.49 8.70
CA ASP A 209 4.66 5.40 9.14
C ASP A 209 6.15 5.81 9.20
N SER A 210 6.91 5.08 10.01
CA SER A 210 8.36 5.07 10.04
C SER A 210 8.87 3.76 9.47
N ASN A 211 9.29 3.77 8.20
CA ASN A 211 9.77 2.59 7.48
C ASN A 211 8.80 1.39 7.58
N ALA A 212 7.51 1.66 7.35
CA ALA A 212 6.41 0.69 7.41
C ALA A 212 6.17 0.03 8.78
N ARG A 213 6.68 0.62 9.87
CA ARG A 213 6.46 0.15 11.25
C ARG A 213 5.64 1.14 12.05
N ASP A 214 6.26 1.83 13.01
CA ASP A 214 5.58 2.72 13.95
C ASP A 214 4.89 3.88 13.20
N PHE A 215 3.66 4.22 13.58
CA PHE A 215 2.97 5.42 13.09
C PHE A 215 3.32 6.60 14.00
N LEU A 216 4.00 7.57 13.42
CA LEU A 216 4.40 8.78 14.13
C LEU A 216 3.32 9.85 13.98
N LYS A 217 2.88 10.38 15.12
CA LYS A 217 2.02 11.56 15.16
C LYS A 217 2.74 12.76 14.56
N ARG A 218 2.15 13.36 13.53
CA ARG A 218 2.59 14.59 12.88
C ARG A 218 1.62 15.71 13.25
N VAL A 219 2.16 16.89 13.50
CA VAL A 219 1.37 18.11 13.73
C VAL A 219 1.85 19.14 12.72
N ARG A 220 0.93 19.62 11.89
CA ARG A 220 1.21 20.63 10.86
C ARG A 220 1.78 21.89 11.51
N ASP A 221 2.87 22.40 10.92
CA ASP A 221 3.63 23.59 11.36
C ASP A 221 4.23 23.50 12.78
N TYR A 222 4.56 22.30 13.24
CA TYR A 222 5.12 22.08 14.58
C TYR A 222 6.36 21.18 14.58
N ARG A 223 7.26 21.42 15.55
CA ARG A 223 8.44 20.59 15.86
C ARG A 223 8.57 20.46 17.36
N ALA A 224 8.85 19.25 17.84
CA ALA A 224 8.93 18.96 19.27
C ALA A 224 10.23 19.51 19.89
N ASP A 225 11.33 19.47 19.15
CA ASP A 225 12.66 19.74 19.73
C ASP A 225 13.09 21.21 19.59
N TRP A 226 12.39 22.02 18.79
CA TRP A 226 12.70 23.45 18.63
C TRP A 226 11.47 24.28 18.20
N PRO A 227 11.43 25.59 18.52
CA PRO A 227 10.38 26.47 18.02
C PRO A 227 10.54 26.70 16.51
N LEU A 228 9.64 26.10 15.72
CA LEU A 228 9.66 26.22 14.26
C LEU A 228 9.27 27.64 13.80
N THR A 229 10.12 28.27 13.00
CA THR A 229 9.73 29.41 12.16
C THR A 229 9.29 28.88 10.80
N VAL A 230 8.01 29.04 10.46
CA VAL A 230 7.44 28.50 9.22
C VAL A 230 7.88 29.34 8.03
N THR A 231 8.73 28.76 7.18
CA THR A 231 9.17 29.37 5.91
C THR A 231 8.60 28.65 4.68
N GLN A 232 8.23 27.38 4.84
CA GLN A 232 7.68 26.52 3.78
C GLN A 232 6.43 25.78 4.33
N PRO A 233 5.24 26.38 4.27
CA PRO A 233 4.02 25.83 4.89
C PRO A 233 3.51 24.53 4.24
N VAL A 234 3.94 24.25 3.00
CA VAL A 234 3.63 22.99 2.31
C VAL A 234 4.78 22.00 2.49
N ALA A 235 5.96 22.28 1.93
CA ALA A 235 7.08 21.35 1.93
C ALA A 235 7.55 20.98 3.35
N GLY A 236 7.49 21.90 4.32
CA GLY A 236 7.83 21.64 5.72
C GLY A 236 6.88 20.65 6.42
N ASN A 237 5.75 20.29 5.80
CA ASN A 237 4.77 19.35 6.35
C ASN A 237 4.67 18.06 5.55
N TYR A 238 5.53 17.85 4.55
CA TYR A 238 5.62 16.58 3.84
C TYR A 238 6.48 15.56 4.62
N TYR A 239 6.02 14.32 4.66
CA TYR A 239 6.69 13.21 5.35
C TYR A 239 6.80 11.99 4.43
N PRO A 240 7.82 11.14 4.60
CA PRO A 240 7.93 9.88 3.89
C PRO A 240 6.85 8.91 4.37
N ILE A 241 6.33 8.13 3.42
CA ILE A 241 5.32 7.09 3.64
C ILE A 241 5.82 5.83 2.93
N ASN A 242 5.92 4.71 3.65
CA ASN A 242 6.28 3.40 3.08
C ASN A 242 5.19 2.34 3.30
N LEU A 243 4.27 2.59 4.23
CA LEU A 243 3.07 1.80 4.48
C LEU A 243 1.83 2.64 4.21
N GLY A 244 1.70 3.79 4.88
CA GLY A 244 0.51 4.61 4.75
C GLY A 244 0.49 5.88 5.59
N ILE A 245 -0.57 6.66 5.36
CA ILE A 245 -0.93 7.87 6.08
C ILE A 245 -2.38 7.73 6.54
N TYR A 246 -2.69 8.23 7.73
CA TYR A 246 -4.09 8.31 8.15
C TYR A 246 -4.37 9.60 8.94
N ILE A 247 -5.64 9.96 8.93
CA ILE A 247 -6.23 11.03 9.74
C ILE A 247 -7.39 10.44 10.53
N GLU A 248 -7.66 11.02 11.68
CA GLU A 248 -8.74 10.59 12.57
C GLU A 248 -9.41 11.81 13.20
N ASP A 249 -10.70 11.65 13.49
CA ASP A 249 -11.44 12.53 14.38
C ASP A 249 -12.19 11.67 15.43
N ASN A 250 -13.10 12.28 16.17
CA ASN A 250 -13.86 11.56 17.19
C ASN A 250 -14.89 10.55 16.65
N LYS A 251 -15.13 10.51 15.34
CA LYS A 251 -16.17 9.68 14.71
C LYS A 251 -15.61 8.65 13.75
N SER A 252 -14.46 8.92 13.15
CA SER A 252 -13.97 8.14 12.02
C SER A 252 -12.45 8.22 11.85
N GLU A 253 -11.91 7.15 11.27
CA GLU A 253 -10.56 7.10 10.73
C GLU A 253 -10.64 7.02 9.20
N PHE A 254 -9.83 7.83 8.51
CA PHE A 254 -9.61 7.72 7.08
C PHE A 254 -8.14 7.41 6.82
N SER A 255 -7.89 6.25 6.20
CA SER A 255 -6.55 5.70 6.02
C SER A 255 -6.25 5.48 4.54
N VAL A 256 -5.02 5.78 4.14
CA VAL A 256 -4.48 5.55 2.80
C VAL A 256 -3.19 4.75 2.89
N LEU A 257 -3.13 3.57 2.28
CA LEU A 257 -1.91 2.79 2.12
C LEU A 257 -1.33 2.98 0.71
N VAL A 258 -0.02 2.77 0.57
CA VAL A 258 0.73 2.92 -0.68
C VAL A 258 1.43 1.62 -1.06
N ASP A 259 1.66 1.40 -2.35
CA ASP A 259 2.42 0.25 -2.88
C ASP A 259 3.91 0.55 -3.11
N GLY A 260 4.33 1.81 -2.89
CA GLY A 260 5.71 2.27 -3.00
C GLY A 260 6.00 3.48 -2.13
N ALA A 261 7.28 3.74 -1.87
CA ALA A 261 7.71 4.88 -1.07
C ALA A 261 7.22 6.19 -1.71
N THR A 262 6.44 6.96 -0.95
CA THR A 262 5.71 8.12 -1.45
C THR A 262 5.84 9.27 -0.45
N GLY A 263 5.86 10.52 -0.94
CA GLY A 263 5.74 11.70 -0.07
C GLY A 263 4.27 12.04 0.16
N GLY A 264 3.86 12.27 1.40
CA GLY A 264 2.50 12.70 1.70
C GLY A 264 2.37 13.64 2.89
N SER A 265 1.20 14.26 3.00
CA SER A 265 0.92 15.29 3.98
C SER A 265 -0.58 15.46 4.26
N SER A 266 -0.88 16.25 5.28
CA SER A 266 -2.19 16.85 5.54
C SER A 266 -1.99 18.37 5.64
N ILE A 267 -2.26 19.08 4.54
CA ILE A 267 -2.01 20.54 4.43
C ILE A 267 -3.15 21.36 5.05
N ASN A 268 -4.37 20.83 5.03
CA ASN A 268 -5.52 21.36 5.75
C ASN A 268 -6.21 20.25 6.55
N ASP A 269 -7.01 20.63 7.54
CA ASP A 269 -7.76 19.65 8.32
C ASP A 269 -8.73 18.87 7.43
N GLY A 270 -8.84 17.57 7.70
CA GLY A 270 -9.63 16.66 6.87
C GLY A 270 -9.00 16.31 5.51
N GLU A 271 -7.78 16.78 5.21
CA GLU A 271 -7.11 16.48 3.94
C GLU A 271 -5.98 15.46 4.11
N ILE A 272 -5.86 14.56 3.13
CA ILE A 272 -4.66 13.76 2.87
C ILE A 272 -4.24 14.03 1.44
N GLU A 273 -2.97 14.34 1.20
CA GLU A 273 -2.39 14.37 -0.14
C GLU A 273 -1.15 13.50 -0.26
N LEU A 274 -1.02 12.86 -1.43
CA LEU A 274 0.12 12.05 -1.83
C LEU A 274 0.72 12.64 -3.09
N MET A 275 2.04 12.85 -3.10
CA MET A 275 2.79 13.26 -4.28
C MET A 275 3.17 12.03 -5.09
N LEU A 276 2.51 11.85 -6.24
CA LEU A 276 2.58 10.63 -7.03
C LEU A 276 3.76 10.64 -8.01
N HIS A 277 4.04 11.80 -8.61
CA HIS A 277 5.12 11.94 -9.58
C HIS A 277 5.57 13.41 -9.69
N ARG A 278 6.83 13.61 -10.04
CA ARG A 278 7.47 14.92 -10.10
C ARG A 278 8.27 14.99 -11.39
N ARG A 279 8.15 16.10 -12.12
CA ARG A 279 9.00 16.42 -13.26
C ARG A 279 9.39 17.88 -13.21
N MET A 280 10.69 18.15 -13.16
CA MET A 280 11.27 19.47 -12.95
C MET A 280 12.32 19.76 -14.01
N ILE A 281 12.55 21.04 -14.26
CA ILE A 281 13.45 21.52 -15.34
C ILE A 281 14.74 22.18 -14.80
N TYR A 282 14.94 22.18 -13.48
CA TYR A 282 16.14 22.69 -12.80
C TYR A 282 16.70 21.65 -11.82
N ASP A 283 18.02 21.69 -11.62
CA ASP A 283 18.73 21.00 -10.54
C ASP A 283 18.64 21.81 -9.24
N ASP A 284 18.52 21.15 -8.10
CA ASP A 284 18.42 21.80 -6.79
C ASP A 284 19.77 22.08 -6.11
N SER A 285 20.88 21.87 -6.84
CA SER A 285 22.25 22.12 -6.39
C SER A 285 22.62 21.35 -5.13
N ARG A 286 22.25 20.07 -5.07
CA ARG A 286 22.66 19.13 -4.01
C ARG A 286 23.66 18.06 -4.45
N GLY A 287 24.14 18.15 -5.68
CA GLY A 287 25.30 17.40 -6.16
C GLY A 287 25.02 16.35 -7.23
N VAL A 288 23.74 16.11 -7.59
CA VAL A 288 23.39 15.24 -8.72
C VAL A 288 23.75 15.90 -10.06
N GLY A 289 23.56 17.21 -10.18
CA GLY A 289 23.95 17.98 -11.37
C GLY A 289 23.00 17.82 -12.56
N GLU A 290 21.80 17.30 -12.32
CA GLU A 290 20.78 17.03 -13.33
C GLU A 290 19.39 17.37 -12.75
N ALA A 291 18.52 17.93 -13.60
CA ALA A 291 17.11 18.10 -13.23
C ALA A 291 16.41 16.73 -13.19
N LEU A 292 15.40 16.57 -12.32
CA LEU A 292 14.55 15.39 -12.33
C LEU A 292 13.56 15.47 -13.51
N ASP A 293 14.06 15.19 -14.71
CA ASP A 293 13.34 15.27 -15.99
C ASP A 293 13.16 13.87 -16.62
N GLU A 294 12.70 12.91 -15.82
CA GLU A 294 12.54 11.53 -16.27
C GLU A 294 11.38 11.38 -17.26
N PHE A 295 11.64 10.66 -18.36
CA PHE A 295 10.62 10.14 -19.26
C PHE A 295 11.06 8.77 -19.80
N VAL A 296 10.18 7.77 -19.72
CA VAL A 296 10.44 6.43 -20.28
C VAL A 296 9.68 6.32 -21.58
N CYS A 297 10.39 6.38 -22.72
CA CYS A 297 9.79 6.17 -24.03
C CYS A 297 10.61 5.15 -24.84
N VAL A 298 9.97 4.05 -25.25
CA VAL A 298 10.55 3.03 -26.13
C VAL A 298 9.73 2.98 -27.42
N ASN A 299 10.37 3.11 -28.58
CA ASN A 299 9.70 3.05 -29.90
C ASN A 299 8.46 3.96 -30.02
N ASN A 300 8.56 5.23 -29.59
CA ASN A 300 7.47 6.22 -29.55
C ASN A 300 6.29 5.87 -28.62
N THR A 301 6.42 4.85 -27.77
CA THR A 301 5.46 4.54 -26.71
C THR A 301 6.07 4.98 -25.40
N CYS A 302 5.43 5.94 -24.74
CA CYS A 302 5.87 6.40 -23.43
C CYS A 302 5.10 5.68 -22.33
N GLU A 303 5.83 5.10 -21.39
CA GLU A 303 5.30 4.53 -20.16
C GLU A 303 5.45 5.57 -19.06
N GLY A 304 4.34 5.90 -18.42
CA GLY A 304 4.31 6.72 -17.23
C GLY A 304 4.29 5.87 -15.97
N LEU A 305 4.49 6.56 -14.86
CA LEU A 305 4.51 5.95 -13.56
C LEU A 305 3.09 5.53 -13.15
N THR A 306 2.94 4.26 -12.81
CA THR A 306 1.73 3.73 -12.18
C THR A 306 2.01 3.47 -10.71
N VAL A 307 1.19 4.04 -9.84
CA VAL A 307 1.25 3.90 -8.37
C VAL A 307 -0.13 3.45 -7.91
N ARG A 308 -0.21 2.55 -6.92
CA ARG A 308 -1.49 2.14 -6.33
C ARG A 308 -1.62 2.65 -4.91
N GLY A 309 -2.77 3.27 -4.65
CA GLY A 309 -3.23 3.61 -3.32
C GLY A 309 -4.37 2.70 -2.89
N TYR A 310 -4.50 2.46 -1.60
CA TYR A 310 -5.61 1.71 -1.01
C TYR A 310 -6.28 2.61 0.03
N ILE A 311 -7.58 2.84 -0.11
CA ILE A 311 -8.31 3.77 0.77
C ILE A 311 -9.37 3.02 1.59
N SER A 312 -9.41 3.29 2.90
CA SER A 312 -10.41 2.71 3.80
C SER A 312 -10.92 3.73 4.82
N ILE A 313 -12.13 3.46 5.29
CA ILE A 313 -12.84 4.23 6.31
C ILE A 313 -13.20 3.28 7.46
N ASN A 314 -12.88 3.67 8.68
CA ASN A 314 -13.02 2.82 9.86
C ASN A 314 -13.60 3.59 11.05
N GLU A 315 -14.13 2.86 12.02
CA GLU A 315 -14.41 3.41 13.35
C GLU A 315 -13.07 3.78 14.03
N PRO A 316 -13.05 4.78 14.92
CA PRO A 316 -11.87 5.12 15.70
C PRO A 316 -11.33 3.90 16.47
N GLY A 317 -10.03 3.65 16.36
CA GLY A 317 -9.32 2.50 16.91
C GLY A 317 -9.42 1.22 16.09
N ALA A 318 -10.30 1.13 15.09
CA ALA A 318 -10.48 -0.08 14.28
C ALA A 318 -9.64 -0.09 12.99
N GLY A 319 -9.17 1.07 12.52
CA GLY A 319 -8.42 1.16 11.27
C GLY A 319 -7.03 0.54 11.34
N ALA A 320 -6.44 0.42 12.54
CA ALA A 320 -5.16 -0.24 12.76
C ALA A 320 -5.13 -1.65 12.17
N ARG A 321 -6.18 -2.44 12.42
CA ARG A 321 -6.30 -3.81 11.92
C ARG A 321 -6.25 -3.88 10.40
N TRP A 322 -6.99 -2.99 9.75
CA TRP A 322 -6.98 -2.87 8.29
C TRP A 322 -5.60 -2.45 7.78
N ARG A 323 -5.00 -1.40 8.36
CA ARG A 323 -3.67 -0.89 7.97
C ARG A 323 -2.60 -1.98 8.05
N ARG A 324 -2.52 -2.72 9.16
CA ARG A 324 -1.51 -3.77 9.38
C ARG A 324 -1.73 -4.98 8.48
N THR A 325 -2.96 -5.49 8.39
CA THR A 325 -3.25 -6.68 7.58
C THR A 325 -3.13 -6.38 6.09
N THR A 326 -3.79 -5.33 5.60
CA THR A 326 -3.73 -4.97 4.17
C THR A 326 -2.34 -4.49 3.76
N GLY A 327 -1.61 -3.79 4.64
CA GLY A 327 -0.20 -3.45 4.40
C GLY A 327 0.68 -4.69 4.12
N GLN A 328 0.49 -5.76 4.89
CA GLN A 328 1.22 -7.00 4.68
C GLN A 328 0.78 -7.73 3.40
N GLU A 329 -0.50 -7.68 3.04
CA GLU A 329 -1.02 -8.23 1.77
C GLU A 329 -0.46 -7.48 0.55
N ILE A 330 -0.31 -6.14 0.64
CA ILE A 330 0.31 -5.31 -0.40
C ILE A 330 1.79 -5.66 -0.56
N TYR A 331 2.51 -5.79 0.56
CA TYR A 331 3.94 -6.12 0.55
C TYR A 331 4.23 -7.54 0.06
N SER A 332 3.31 -8.49 0.30
CA SER A 332 3.47 -9.91 -0.03
C SER A 332 2.26 -10.45 -0.80
N PRO A 333 2.06 -10.03 -2.07
CA PRO A 333 0.95 -10.49 -2.88
C PRO A 333 1.12 -11.97 -3.29
N LEU A 334 0.04 -12.58 -3.77
CA LEU A 334 0.11 -13.92 -4.33
C LEU A 334 1.02 -13.96 -5.56
N LEU A 335 1.98 -14.88 -5.57
CA LEU A 335 2.79 -15.17 -6.74
C LEU A 335 2.02 -16.06 -7.71
N LEU A 336 1.93 -15.65 -8.97
CA LEU A 336 1.27 -16.39 -10.03
C LEU A 336 2.31 -17.12 -10.88
N ALA A 337 2.14 -18.43 -11.04
CA ALA A 337 2.94 -19.25 -11.95
C ALA A 337 2.00 -19.87 -12.99
N PHE A 338 2.37 -19.77 -14.27
CA PHE A 338 1.56 -20.25 -15.38
C PHE A 338 2.27 -21.39 -16.12
N SER A 339 1.53 -22.44 -16.42
CA SER A 339 1.93 -23.52 -17.32
C SER A 339 0.76 -23.90 -18.21
N HIS A 340 1.04 -24.48 -19.37
CA HIS A 340 0.03 -24.96 -20.30
C HIS A 340 0.11 -26.47 -20.45
N GLU A 341 -0.71 -27.17 -19.66
CA GLU A 341 -0.80 -28.64 -19.67
C GLU A 341 -2.26 -29.10 -19.48
N ASP A 342 -2.53 -30.34 -19.89
CA ASP A 342 -3.83 -30.97 -19.61
C ASP A 342 -4.02 -31.18 -18.10
N SER A 343 -5.21 -30.82 -17.60
CA SER A 343 -5.50 -30.86 -16.17
C SER A 343 -5.40 -32.25 -15.55
N ARG A 344 -5.66 -33.33 -16.30
CA ARG A 344 -5.56 -34.70 -15.78
C ARG A 344 -4.11 -35.13 -15.65
N THR A 345 -3.29 -34.81 -16.64
CA THR A 345 -1.84 -35.07 -16.61
C THR A 345 -1.15 -34.30 -15.49
N TRP A 346 -1.52 -33.03 -15.27
CA TRP A 346 -0.98 -32.26 -14.15
C TRP A 346 -1.37 -32.88 -12.80
N LYS A 347 -2.65 -33.20 -12.60
CA LYS A 347 -3.16 -33.76 -11.35
C LYS A 347 -2.60 -35.15 -11.03
N SER A 348 -2.20 -35.94 -12.04
CA SER A 348 -1.60 -37.26 -11.80
C SER A 348 -0.14 -37.19 -11.37
N SER A 349 0.54 -36.07 -11.62
CA SER A 349 1.98 -35.90 -11.38
C SER A 349 2.32 -34.83 -10.33
N HIS A 350 1.38 -33.95 -9.98
CA HIS A 350 1.60 -32.80 -9.10
C HIS A 350 0.51 -32.66 -8.03
N LEU A 351 0.92 -32.21 -6.84
CA LEU A 351 0.00 -31.75 -5.80
C LEU A 351 -0.59 -30.40 -6.19
N THR A 352 -1.92 -30.33 -6.32
CA THR A 352 -2.63 -29.09 -6.70
C THR A 352 -2.83 -28.13 -5.54
N ARG A 353 -2.71 -28.59 -4.29
CA ARG A 353 -2.79 -27.75 -3.09
C ARG A 353 -1.90 -28.33 -2.01
N ALA A 354 -1.01 -27.51 -1.47
CA ALA A 354 -0.14 -27.90 -0.37
C ALA A 354 0.32 -26.70 0.45
N THR A 355 0.84 -26.95 1.64
CA THR A 355 1.51 -25.98 2.51
C THR A 355 2.72 -26.64 3.15
N THR A 356 3.69 -25.83 3.55
CA THR A 356 4.87 -26.27 4.31
C THR A 356 4.60 -26.32 5.83
N MET A 357 3.50 -25.73 6.28
CA MET A 357 3.06 -25.69 7.68
C MET A 357 2.19 -26.91 8.02
N GLU A 358 2.03 -27.21 9.31
CA GLU A 358 1.08 -28.22 9.80
C GLU A 358 -0.35 -27.88 9.34
N ALA A 359 -1.15 -28.91 9.06
CA ALA A 359 -2.52 -28.72 8.59
C ALA A 359 -3.34 -27.88 9.59
N ASN A 360 -4.07 -26.89 9.08
CA ASN A 360 -4.88 -25.93 9.84
C ASN A 360 -4.11 -24.99 10.78
N TYR A 361 -2.77 -24.94 10.70
CA TYR A 361 -2.00 -23.94 11.44
C TYR A 361 -1.79 -22.68 10.60
N SER A 362 -1.96 -21.52 11.25
CA SER A 362 -1.69 -20.19 10.70
C SER A 362 -0.92 -19.39 11.74
N LEU A 363 -0.09 -18.44 11.30
CA LEU A 363 0.50 -17.47 12.21
C LEU A 363 -0.62 -16.61 12.85
N PRO A 364 -0.43 -16.14 14.10
CA PRO A 364 -1.32 -15.14 14.68
C PRO A 364 -1.45 -13.91 13.77
N PHE A 365 -2.64 -13.30 13.71
CA PHE A 365 -2.90 -12.13 12.85
C PHE A 365 -2.05 -10.89 13.16
N ASN A 366 -1.40 -10.87 14.33
CA ASN A 366 -0.45 -9.84 14.74
C ASN A 366 1.01 -10.19 14.46
N VAL A 367 1.30 -11.27 13.73
CA VAL A 367 2.66 -11.71 13.40
C VAL A 367 2.83 -11.93 11.90
N ALA A 368 3.94 -11.42 11.35
CA ALA A 368 4.41 -11.74 10.01
C ALA A 368 5.76 -12.47 10.02
N LEU A 369 5.94 -13.40 9.09
CA LEU A 369 7.24 -13.98 8.75
C LEU A 369 7.94 -13.09 7.73
N ILE A 370 8.88 -12.27 8.20
CA ILE A 370 9.55 -11.26 7.36
C ILE A 370 10.89 -11.75 6.78
N THR A 371 11.39 -12.89 7.25
CA THR A 371 12.56 -13.55 6.64
C THR A 371 12.46 -15.06 6.84
N LEU A 372 12.65 -15.81 5.76
CA LEU A 372 12.89 -17.24 5.76
C LEU A 372 13.93 -17.53 4.68
N GLN A 373 15.15 -17.83 5.08
CA GLN A 373 16.30 -17.92 4.16
C GLN A 373 17.25 -19.04 4.55
N GLU A 374 17.62 -19.89 3.59
CA GLU A 374 18.70 -20.85 3.75
C GLU A 374 20.07 -20.14 3.64
N LEU A 375 20.97 -20.43 4.57
CA LEU A 375 22.33 -19.92 4.63
C LEU A 375 23.30 -20.92 3.97
N VAL A 376 24.52 -20.46 3.69
CA VAL A 376 25.53 -21.24 2.97
C VAL A 376 25.88 -22.57 3.66
N ASP A 377 25.80 -22.62 4.98
CA ASP A 377 26.07 -23.81 5.79
C ASP A 377 24.87 -24.75 5.94
N GLY A 378 23.76 -24.46 5.25
CA GLY A 378 22.50 -25.22 5.33
C GLY A 378 21.65 -24.91 6.56
N SER A 379 22.07 -23.98 7.43
CA SER A 379 21.20 -23.44 8.47
C SER A 379 20.17 -22.47 7.88
N VAL A 380 19.10 -22.19 8.63
CA VAL A 380 17.99 -21.36 8.16
C VAL A 380 17.81 -20.14 9.06
N LEU A 381 17.88 -18.96 8.47
CA LEU A 381 17.57 -17.68 9.10
C LEU A 381 16.07 -17.42 9.07
N VAL A 382 15.49 -17.19 10.25
CA VAL A 382 14.06 -16.90 10.44
C VAL A 382 13.89 -15.59 11.18
N ARG A 383 13.02 -14.71 10.68
CA ARG A 383 12.59 -13.50 11.40
C ARG A 383 11.08 -13.41 11.49
N LEU A 384 10.60 -13.26 12.72
CA LEU A 384 9.18 -13.04 13.03
C LEU A 384 9.03 -11.62 13.56
N ALA A 385 8.06 -10.89 13.05
CA ALA A 385 7.77 -9.52 13.45
C ALA A 385 6.35 -9.41 13.98
N HIS A 386 6.20 -8.77 15.15
CA HIS A 386 4.91 -8.29 15.63
C HIS A 386 4.53 -7.01 14.88
N LEU A 387 3.33 -6.99 14.32
CA LEU A 387 2.89 -5.94 13.39
C LEU A 387 2.32 -4.69 14.08
N TYR A 388 1.82 -4.83 15.31
CA TYR A 388 1.11 -3.75 16.02
C TYR A 388 1.98 -3.10 17.09
N GLU A 389 1.75 -1.80 17.29
CA GLU A 389 2.26 -1.00 18.40
C GLU A 389 1.51 -1.30 19.70
N ALA A 390 2.07 -0.91 20.84
CA ALA A 390 1.40 -1.07 22.12
C ALA A 390 0.14 -0.20 22.16
N GLY A 391 -1.01 -0.79 22.48
CA GLY A 391 -2.29 -0.08 22.56
C GLY A 391 -2.95 0.28 21.23
N GLU A 392 -2.37 -0.11 20.08
CA GLU A 392 -2.91 0.22 18.75
C GLU A 392 -4.22 -0.50 18.41
N ASP A 393 -4.35 -1.79 18.77
CA ASP A 393 -5.57 -2.59 18.63
C ASP A 393 -5.81 -3.39 19.93
N PRO A 394 -7.05 -3.42 20.45
CA PRO A 394 -7.35 -4.04 21.75
C PRO A 394 -7.11 -5.56 21.78
N ASP A 395 -7.12 -6.24 20.64
CA ASP A 395 -6.93 -7.70 20.55
C ASP A 395 -5.52 -8.05 20.07
N TYR A 396 -4.99 -7.28 19.13
CA TYR A 396 -3.77 -7.60 18.40
C TYR A 396 -2.51 -6.90 18.94
N SER A 397 -2.65 -5.84 19.74
CA SER A 397 -1.54 -5.26 20.50
C SER A 397 -1.23 -6.01 21.81
N LYS A 398 -1.29 -7.35 21.76
CA LYS A 398 -1.03 -8.27 22.88
C LYS A 398 0.09 -9.24 22.52
N LEU A 399 0.65 -9.90 23.54
CA LEU A 399 1.69 -10.91 23.37
C LEU A 399 1.23 -12.03 22.41
N ALA A 400 1.95 -12.19 21.29
CA ALA A 400 1.71 -13.25 20.32
C ALA A 400 2.55 -14.50 20.62
N LYS A 401 2.09 -15.67 20.16
CA LYS A 401 2.80 -16.95 20.28
C LYS A 401 2.87 -17.65 18.95
N VAL A 402 4.06 -18.05 18.52
CA VAL A 402 4.30 -18.82 17.30
C VAL A 402 4.91 -20.17 17.66
N GLU A 403 4.25 -21.26 17.24
CA GLU A 403 4.70 -22.63 17.44
C GLU A 403 5.58 -23.06 16.26
N LEU A 404 6.91 -23.08 16.44
CA LEU A 404 7.85 -23.36 15.35
C LEU A 404 7.73 -24.80 14.83
N LYS A 405 7.37 -25.77 15.69
CA LYS A 405 7.10 -27.17 15.27
C LYS A 405 5.97 -27.23 14.25
N LYS A 406 4.91 -26.44 14.45
CA LYS A 406 3.77 -26.38 13.53
C LYS A 406 4.09 -25.57 12.28
N MET A 407 4.88 -24.52 12.41
CA MET A 407 5.34 -23.74 11.25
C MET A 407 6.21 -24.58 10.31
N PHE A 408 7.04 -25.47 10.86
CA PHE A 408 7.91 -26.39 10.11
C PHE A 408 7.40 -27.84 10.18
N GLY A 409 6.10 -28.07 9.94
CA GLY A 409 5.45 -29.37 10.20
C GLY A 409 6.07 -30.58 9.48
N GLY A 410 6.80 -30.37 8.37
CA GLY A 410 7.51 -31.42 7.64
C GLY A 410 8.98 -31.64 8.02
N LYS A 411 9.52 -30.91 9.01
CA LYS A 411 10.94 -30.98 9.40
C LYS A 411 11.10 -31.02 10.92
N THR A 412 12.15 -31.71 11.38
CA THR A 412 12.50 -31.76 12.80
C THR A 412 13.54 -30.69 13.10
N ILE A 413 13.25 -29.75 14.00
CA ILE A 413 14.23 -28.74 14.42
C ILE A 413 15.26 -29.38 15.35
N LYS A 414 16.55 -29.37 14.97
CA LYS A 414 17.68 -29.90 15.75
C LYS A 414 18.30 -28.86 16.67
N THR A 415 18.45 -27.63 16.20
CA THR A 415 18.96 -26.51 17.01
C THR A 415 18.18 -25.24 16.68
N LEU A 416 18.01 -24.40 17.69
CA LEU A 416 17.40 -23.08 17.59
C LEU A 416 18.26 -22.10 18.37
N LYS A 417 18.76 -21.07 17.67
CA LYS A 417 19.64 -20.07 18.26
C LYS A 417 19.08 -18.67 18.01
N GLU A 418 18.74 -17.94 19.06
CA GLU A 418 18.30 -16.54 18.95
C GLU A 418 19.52 -15.60 18.85
N THR A 419 19.46 -14.67 17.89
CA THR A 419 20.57 -13.79 17.56
C THR A 419 20.16 -12.31 17.54
N SER A 420 21.13 -11.42 17.34
CA SER A 420 20.89 -10.02 16.98
C SER A 420 20.08 -9.91 15.68
N LEU A 421 19.53 -8.73 15.38
CA LEU A 421 18.70 -8.51 14.18
C LEU A 421 19.45 -8.84 12.87
N SER A 422 20.74 -8.51 12.81
CA SER A 422 21.64 -8.82 11.70
C SER A 422 22.21 -10.25 11.75
N ALA A 423 21.80 -11.06 12.72
CA ALA A 423 22.24 -12.43 12.95
C ALA A 423 23.76 -12.61 13.15
N ASN A 424 24.45 -11.56 13.62
CA ASN A 424 25.91 -11.57 13.78
C ASN A 424 26.41 -11.78 15.21
N GLN A 425 25.51 -11.79 16.20
CA GLN A 425 25.83 -11.95 17.62
C GLN A 425 24.74 -12.76 18.31
N ASP A 426 25.10 -13.50 19.34
CA ASP A 426 24.15 -14.26 20.16
C ASP A 426 23.29 -13.30 20.98
N LYS A 427 21.99 -13.54 21.03
CA LYS A 427 21.06 -12.63 21.72
C LYS A 427 21.39 -12.48 23.21
N SER A 428 21.84 -13.56 23.84
CA SER A 428 22.23 -13.61 25.25
C SER A 428 23.52 -12.85 25.56
N GLU A 429 24.37 -12.61 24.56
CA GLU A 429 25.65 -11.92 24.71
C GLU A 429 25.54 -10.41 24.47
N MET A 430 24.41 -9.94 23.95
CA MET A 430 24.17 -8.53 23.70
C MET A 430 24.11 -7.74 25.02
N THR A 431 25.02 -6.79 25.18
CA THR A 431 25.03 -5.86 26.31
C THR A 431 24.50 -4.48 25.90
N ARG A 432 23.89 -3.76 26.84
CA ARG A 432 23.43 -2.38 26.64
C ARG A 432 24.23 -1.46 27.54
N LYS A 433 24.67 -0.32 27.01
CA LYS A 433 25.23 0.76 27.84
C LYS A 433 24.12 1.38 28.68
N ALA A 434 24.42 1.65 29.93
CA ALA A 434 23.54 2.42 30.80
C ALA A 434 23.81 3.91 30.58
N TRP A 435 22.76 4.66 30.21
CA TRP A 435 22.82 6.10 30.01
C TRP A 435 22.02 6.80 31.10
N LYS A 436 22.56 7.92 31.60
CA LYS A 436 21.77 8.88 32.37
C LYS A 436 21.06 9.77 31.36
N VAL A 437 19.76 9.55 31.19
CA VAL A 437 18.93 10.34 30.29
C VAL A 437 18.23 11.41 31.13
N ASP A 438 18.27 12.65 30.66
CA ASP A 438 17.48 13.73 31.26
C ASP A 438 16.01 13.37 31.10
N LYS A 439 15.40 12.96 32.21
CA LYS A 439 13.98 12.70 32.30
C LYS A 439 13.29 14.07 32.34
N GLY A 440 12.96 14.63 31.18
CA GLY A 440 12.02 15.76 31.12
C GLY A 440 10.66 15.41 31.74
N GLU A 441 9.64 16.24 31.51
CA GLU A 441 8.26 15.99 31.96
C GLU A 441 7.54 14.83 31.21
N THR A 442 8.24 13.77 30.85
CA THR A 442 7.63 12.56 30.28
C THR A 442 7.25 11.60 31.39
N ASN A 443 5.95 11.40 31.56
CA ASN A 443 5.38 10.28 32.29
C ASN A 443 6.12 9.01 31.90
N SER A 444 6.59 8.23 32.87
CA SER A 444 7.30 6.98 32.61
C SER A 444 6.43 6.09 31.73
N GLU A 445 6.79 5.94 30.46
CA GLU A 445 6.11 4.99 29.59
C GLU A 445 6.19 3.60 30.23
N PRO A 446 5.08 2.85 30.27
CA PRO A 446 5.08 1.51 30.83
C PRO A 446 6.13 0.67 30.11
N ALA A 447 6.82 -0.18 30.87
CA ALA A 447 7.83 -1.06 30.30
C ALA A 447 7.23 -1.87 29.14
N PRO A 448 7.90 -1.94 27.98
CA PRO A 448 7.36 -2.64 26.82
C PRO A 448 7.14 -4.11 27.17
N ILE A 449 5.99 -4.65 26.77
CA ILE A 449 5.71 -6.09 26.86
C ILE A 449 6.66 -6.79 25.89
N ARG A 450 7.43 -7.76 26.38
CA ARG A 450 8.41 -8.51 25.58
C ARG A 450 8.18 -10.01 25.68
N GLY A 451 8.49 -10.72 24.60
CA GLY A 451 8.53 -12.17 24.60
C GLY A 451 9.64 -12.71 25.49
N ARG A 452 9.37 -13.82 26.18
CA ARG A 452 10.39 -14.51 26.98
C ARG A 452 11.42 -15.25 26.10
N PRO A 453 12.60 -15.59 26.64
CA PRO A 453 13.55 -16.48 25.97
C PRO A 453 12.88 -17.77 25.51
N VAL A 454 13.24 -18.26 24.32
CA VAL A 454 12.63 -19.47 23.78
C VAL A 454 13.11 -20.69 24.55
N ASP A 455 12.18 -21.51 25.04
CA ASP A 455 12.49 -22.84 25.57
C ASP A 455 12.60 -23.84 24.41
N PHE A 456 13.74 -24.53 24.34
CA PHE A 456 14.00 -25.53 23.31
C PHE A 456 13.06 -26.74 23.40
N SER A 457 12.50 -27.03 24.59
CA SER A 457 11.55 -28.14 24.75
C SER A 457 10.22 -27.87 24.04
N SER A 458 9.74 -26.62 24.11
CA SER A 458 8.46 -26.21 23.55
C SER A 458 8.56 -25.70 22.12
N LEU A 459 9.67 -25.03 21.75
CA LEU A 459 9.86 -24.32 20.47
C LEU A 459 8.73 -23.31 20.18
N ILE A 460 8.30 -22.59 21.22
CA ILE A 460 7.29 -21.52 21.15
C ILE A 460 8.00 -20.18 21.26
N VAL A 461 7.85 -19.35 20.22
CA VAL A 461 8.36 -17.97 20.19
C VAL A 461 7.25 -17.03 20.64
N GLU A 462 7.55 -16.22 21.65
CA GLU A 462 6.67 -15.13 22.09
C GLU A 462 7.14 -13.80 21.49
N LEU A 463 6.22 -12.96 21.05
CA LEU A 463 6.52 -11.62 20.51
C LEU A 463 5.61 -10.59 21.17
N GLY A 464 6.18 -9.58 21.80
CA GLY A 464 5.44 -8.41 22.25
C GLY A 464 5.21 -7.41 21.11
N PRO A 465 4.37 -6.37 21.34
CA PRO A 465 4.17 -5.29 20.38
C PRO A 465 5.48 -4.71 19.84
N MET A 466 5.54 -4.49 18.53
CA MET A 466 6.71 -4.05 17.76
C MET A 466 7.98 -4.92 17.82
N GLU A 467 7.98 -6.06 18.50
CA GLU A 467 9.18 -6.92 18.54
C GLU A 467 9.48 -7.59 17.20
N ILE A 468 10.76 -7.65 16.85
CA ILE A 468 11.31 -8.53 15.80
C ILE A 468 12.29 -9.47 16.47
N ARG A 469 12.09 -10.78 16.31
CA ARG A 469 12.99 -11.81 16.82
C ARG A 469 13.63 -12.57 15.67
N THR A 470 14.94 -12.79 15.77
CA THR A 470 15.78 -13.38 14.73
C THR A 470 16.39 -14.68 15.23
N PHE A 471 16.27 -15.74 14.44
CA PHE A 471 16.71 -17.08 14.80
C PHE A 471 17.50 -17.72 13.68
N ILE A 472 18.50 -18.53 14.05
CA ILE A 472 19.16 -19.49 13.17
C ILE A 472 18.71 -20.88 13.59
N ILE A 473 18.20 -21.66 12.64
CA ILE A 473 17.62 -22.99 12.85
C ILE A 473 18.41 -24.02 12.06
N THR A 474 18.66 -25.19 12.64
CA THR A 474 19.12 -26.37 11.88
C THR A 474 18.07 -27.48 11.95
N PHE A 475 17.97 -28.27 10.88
CA PHE A 475 17.01 -29.37 10.72
C PHE A 475 17.69 -30.73 10.63
#